data_AF-A0A6L7CUB4-F1
#
_entry.id   AF-A0A6L7CUB4-F1
#
_cell.length_a   1.000
_cell.length_b   1.000
_cell.length_c   1.000
_cell.angle_alpha   90.00
_cell.angle_beta   90.00
_cell.angle_gamma   90.00
#
_symmetry.space_group_name_H-M   'P 1'
#
loop_
_entity.id
_entity.type
_entity.pdbx_description
1 polymer ?
#
loop_
_entity_poly.entity_id
_entity_poly.type
_entity_poly.pdbx_seq_one_letter_code
_entity_poly.pdbx_strand_id
1 'polypeptide(L)' 'MPVELIQCRVNEIETYMDGVHLICTTAKVDRSFGDIPLVHGMPFISGVGIEALQNKILTILQG' A
#
# COMPACT_ATOMS: atom_id res chain seq x y z
N MET A 1 0.37 -17.75 -0.96
CA MET A 1 1.71 -17.12 -0.92
C MET A 1 1.83 -16.42 0.42
N PRO A 2 2.92 -16.57 1.18
CA PRO A 2 3.10 -15.79 2.41
C PRO A 2 3.22 -14.31 2.03
N VAL A 3 2.49 -13.45 2.74
CA VAL A 3 2.58 -11.99 2.61
C VAL A 3 3.44 -11.50 3.76
N GLU A 4 4.49 -10.75 3.44
CA GLU A 4 5.28 -10.04 4.43
C GLU A 4 4.78 -8.60 4.56
N LEU A 5 4.59 -8.14 5.79
CA LEU A 5 4.12 -6.79 6.09
C LEU A 5 5.21 -6.03 6.83
N ILE A 6 5.62 -4.90 6.27
CA ILE A 6 6.58 -3.98 6.89
C ILE A 6 5.80 -2.75 7.34
N GLN A 7 5.69 -2.55 8.67
CA GLN A 7 5.11 -1.34 9.23
C GLN A 7 6.22 -0.33 9.51
N CYS A 8 6.17 0.82 8.83
CA CYS A 8 7.14 1.90 8.99
C CYS A 8 6.47 3.28 8.92
N ARG A 9 7.23 4.35 9.20
CA ARG A 9 6.79 5.74 9.01
C ARG A 9 6.95 6.15 7.54
N VAL A 10 6.22 7.19 7.12
CA VAL A 10 6.25 7.70 5.73
C VAL A 10 7.67 8.06 5.28
N ASN A 11 8.49 8.62 6.17
CA ASN A 11 9.87 9.00 5.87
C ASN A 11 10.85 7.81 5.79
N GLU A 12 10.43 6.62 6.20
CA GLU A 12 11.24 5.39 6.18
C GLU A 12 10.92 4.51 4.97
N ILE A 13 9.81 4.78 4.26
CA ILE A 13 9.35 3.98 3.12
C ILE A 13 10.48 3.75 2.12
N GLU A 14 11.23 4.80 1.77
CA GLU A 14 12.35 4.74 0.81
C GLU A 14 13.45 3.75 1.22
N THR A 15 13.63 3.51 2.52
CA THR A 15 14.64 2.56 3.04
C THR A 15 14.20 1.11 2.85
N TYR A 16 12.89 0.86 2.75
CA TYR A 16 12.30 -0.48 2.65
C TYR A 16 11.75 -0.79 1.27
N MET A 17 12.01 0.04 0.24
CA MET A 17 11.43 -0.17 -1.09
C MET A 17 11.92 -1.44 -1.80
N ASP A 18 13.08 -1.99 -1.39
CA ASP A 18 13.63 -3.19 -2.02
C ASP A 18 12.73 -4.41 -1.77
N GLY A 19 12.34 -5.09 -2.85
CA GLY A 19 11.42 -6.24 -2.80
C GLY A 19 9.95 -5.91 -2.44
N VAL A 20 9.57 -4.64 -2.34
CA VAL A 20 8.19 -4.24 -2.04
C VAL A 20 7.33 -4.18 -3.30
N HIS A 21 6.16 -4.80 -3.22
CA HIS A 21 5.23 -4.92 -4.34
C HIS A 21 4.05 -3.93 -4.27
N LEU A 22 3.79 -3.35 -3.09
CA LEU A 22 2.68 -2.42 -2.85
C LEU A 22 2.95 -1.60 -1.59
N ILE A 23 2.67 -0.30 -1.65
CA ILE A 23 2.68 0.60 -0.50
C ILE A 23 1.23 0.92 -0.11
N CYS A 24 0.88 0.71 1.16
CA CYS A 24 -0.41 1.10 1.71
C CYS A 24 -0.21 2.19 2.77
N THR A 25 -0.77 3.37 2.55
CA THR A 25 -0.67 4.51 3.49
C THR A 25 -2.03 5.12 3.77
N THR A 26 -2.24 5.60 4.98
CA THR A 26 -3.43 6.39 5.35
C THR A 26 -3.12 7.89 5.34
N ALA A 27 -1.83 8.25 5.38
CA ALA A 27 -1.38 9.61 5.24
C ALA A 27 -1.46 10.07 3.78
N LYS A 28 -1.70 11.38 3.60
CA LYS A 28 -1.53 12.02 2.30
C LYS A 28 -0.04 12.03 1.96
N VAL A 29 0.30 11.49 0.80
CA VAL A 29 1.67 11.41 0.30
C VAL A 29 1.68 11.92 -1.13
N ASP A 30 2.34 13.05 -1.34
CA ASP A 30 2.41 13.72 -2.65
C ASP A 30 3.67 13.32 -3.46
N ARG A 31 4.44 12.32 -2.97
CA ARG A 31 5.65 11.82 -3.62
C ARG A 31 5.39 10.46 -4.29
N SER A 32 6.08 10.18 -5.39
CA SER A 32 6.08 8.85 -6.04
C SER A 32 7.21 7.98 -5.48
N PHE A 33 6.98 6.67 -5.43
CA PHE A 33 7.95 5.66 -4.97
C PHE A 33 8.35 4.76 -6.14
N GLY A 34 8.89 5.36 -7.20
CA GLY A 34 9.21 4.65 -8.44
C GLY A 34 7.97 4.01 -9.07
N ASP A 35 8.11 2.75 -9.49
CA ASP A 35 7.05 1.96 -10.12
C ASP A 35 6.16 1.22 -9.09
N ILE A 36 6.45 1.36 -7.79
CA ILE A 36 5.70 0.65 -6.74
C ILE A 36 4.31 1.29 -6.59
N PRO A 37 3.23 0.52 -6.77
CA PRO A 37 1.88 1.04 -6.65
C PRO A 37 1.58 1.46 -5.21
N LEU A 38 1.05 2.68 -5.07
CA LEU A 38 0.60 3.24 -3.80
C LEU A 38 -0.93 3.23 -3.72
N VAL A 39 -1.44 2.71 -2.62
CA VAL A 39 -2.88 2.72 -2.29
C VAL A 39 -3.13 3.43 -0.98
N HIS A 40 -4.28 4.12 -0.91
CA HIS A 40 -4.71 4.77 0.31
C HIS A 40 -5.57 3.84 1.15
N GLY A 41 -5.08 3.48 2.35
CA GLY A 41 -5.75 2.58 3.29
C GLY A 41 -6.93 3.20 4.05
N MET A 42 -7.31 4.44 3.75
CA MET A 42 -8.42 5.13 4.42
C MET A 42 -9.74 4.31 4.47
N PRO A 43 -10.14 3.56 3.42
CA PRO A 43 -11.31 2.67 3.48
C PRO A 43 -11.27 1.63 4.61
N PHE A 44 -10.09 1.11 4.96
CA PHE A 44 -9.94 0.17 6.07
C PHE A 44 -10.16 0.84 7.43
N ILE A 45 -9.83 2.14 7.55
CA ILE A 45 -10.07 2.90 8.79
C ILE A 45 -11.54 3.29 8.91
N SER A 46 -12.15 3.79 7.82
CA SER A 46 -13.51 4.32 7.86
C SER A 46 -14.59 3.24 7.86
N GLY A 47 -14.27 2.02 7.45
CA GLY A 47 -15.25 0.95 7.25
C GLY A 47 -16.01 1.03 5.93
N VAL A 48 -15.78 2.09 5.12
CA VAL A 48 -16.54 2.34 3.89
C VAL A 48 -15.66 2.05 2.67
N GLY A 49 -16.14 1.18 1.78
CA GLY A 49 -15.43 0.84 0.54
C GLY A 49 -14.28 -0.16 0.70
N ILE A 50 -14.29 -0.95 1.79
CA ILE A 50 -13.27 -1.96 2.09
C ILE A 50 -13.13 -2.96 0.93
N GLU A 51 -14.24 -3.56 0.47
CA GLU A 51 -14.21 -4.60 -0.57
C GLU A 51 -13.61 -4.08 -1.89
N ALA A 52 -13.96 -2.85 -2.28
CA ALA A 52 -13.43 -2.23 -3.49
C ALA A 52 -11.90 -2.05 -3.41
N LEU A 53 -11.39 -1.64 -2.25
CA LEU A 53 -9.95 -1.50 -2.02
C LEU A 53 -9.26 -2.87 -1.95
N GLN A 54 -9.86 -3.86 -1.29
CA GLN A 54 -9.33 -5.22 -1.24
C GLN A 54 -9.18 -5.81 -2.64
N ASN A 55 -10.23 -5.73 -3.47
CA ASN A 55 -10.19 -6.20 -4.85
C ASN A 55 -9.11 -5.47 -5.66
N LYS A 56 -8.98 -4.14 -5.49
CA LYS A 56 -7.91 -3.37 -6.13
C LYS A 56 -6.51 -3.85 -5.72
N ILE A 57 -6.27 -4.08 -4.43
CA ILE A 57 -4.98 -4.59 -3.93
C ILE A 57 -4.71 -5.98 -4.50
N LEU A 58 -5.71 -6.86 -4.54
CA LEU A 58 -5.57 -8.20 -5.11
C LEU A 58 -5.26 -8.16 -6.61
N THR A 59 -5.94 -7.33 -7.40
CA THR A 59 -5.63 -7.14 -8.82
C THR A 59 -4.19 -6.68 -9.03
N ILE A 60 -3.71 -5.74 -8.20
CA ILE A 60 -2.33 -5.26 -8.30
C ILE A 60 -1.32 -6.37 -7.98
N LEU A 61 -1.55 -7.13 -6.91
CA LEU A 61 -0.59 -8.15 -6.43
C LEU A 61 -0.65 -9.46 -7.23
N GLN A 62 -1.78 -9.77 -7.85
CA GLN A 62 -1.96 -11.03 -8.59
C GLN A 62 -1.60 -10.93 -10.07
N GLY A 63 -1.64 -9.73 -10.67
CA GLY A 63 -1.31 -9.51 -12.08
C GLY A 63 -2.33 -10.15 -13.02
#